data_AF-A0A5C8QJE6-F1
#
_entry.id   AF-A0A5C8QJE6-F1
#
_cell.length_a   1.000
_cell.length_b   1.000
_cell.length_c   1.000
_cell.angle_alpha   90.00
_cell.angle_beta   90.00
_cell.angle_gamma   90.00
#
_symmetry.space_group_name_H-M   'P 1'
#
loop_
_entity.id
_entity.type
_entity.pdbx_description
1 polymer ?
#
loop_
_entity_poly.entity_id
_entity_poly.type
_entity_poly.pdbx_seq_one_letter_code
_entity_poly.pdbx_strand_id
1 'polypeptide(L)'
;MSGALFPRGRAVVGDGAVHVPGWLDAGRQRELVEACRGWARGPVPMRHTTLPGGGVMSVRTVCLGWHWQPYRYTRTAGDVNGARVAPFPTWLAELGRAAVDEAYGEGAGARYAPDTALVNFYEGAARMGMHQDKDERSGAPVVSLSIGDTCVFRFGNTRTRTRPFTDVELASGDLFVFGGPSRLAFHAVPKVYPGTADPACGMRAGRLNITLRETGLAGE
;
A
#
# COMPACT_ATOMS: atom_id res chain seq x y z
N MET A 1 27.49 0.75 -6.17
CA MET A 1 27.35 1.54 -7.42
C MET A 1 26.67 0.67 -8.47
N SER A 2 25.44 1.05 -8.83
CA SER A 2 24.64 0.63 -10.00
C SER A 2 23.22 1.10 -9.65
N GLY A 3 22.52 1.95 -10.39
CA GLY A 3 22.79 2.51 -11.70
C GLY A 3 21.50 3.16 -12.16
N ALA A 4 21.49 4.48 -12.23
CA ALA A 4 20.69 5.22 -13.18
C ALA A 4 21.42 6.55 -13.38
N LEU A 5 21.99 6.75 -14.57
CA LEU A 5 22.62 8.01 -14.98
C LEU A 5 21.62 9.17 -15.06
N PHE A 6 20.32 8.89 -14.85
CA PHE A 6 19.23 9.85 -14.80
C PHE A 6 18.23 9.46 -13.70
N PRO A 7 17.69 10.43 -12.95
CA PRO A 7 16.64 10.16 -11.96
C PRO A 7 15.42 9.53 -12.64
N ARG A 8 14.79 8.55 -11.99
CA ARG A 8 13.52 7.96 -12.45
C ARG A 8 12.44 9.05 -12.40
N GLY A 9 11.84 9.36 -13.55
CA GLY A 9 10.84 10.43 -13.65
C GLY A 9 9.44 9.97 -13.25
N ARG A 10 8.60 10.94 -12.86
CA ARG A 10 7.15 10.76 -12.70
C ARG A 10 6.54 10.18 -13.97
N ALA A 11 5.64 9.20 -13.83
CA ALA A 11 4.98 8.54 -14.94
C ALA A 11 3.46 8.39 -14.71
N VAL A 12 2.67 8.66 -15.75
CA VAL A 12 1.25 8.27 -15.81
C VAL A 12 1.20 6.86 -16.40
N VAL A 13 0.85 5.87 -15.58
CA VAL A 13 0.85 4.45 -15.94
C VAL A 13 -0.47 4.04 -16.60
N GLY A 14 -1.53 4.79 -16.33
CA GLY A 14 -2.86 4.71 -16.93
C GLY A 14 -3.72 5.87 -16.46
N ASP A 15 -4.94 6.01 -16.99
CA ASP A 15 -5.84 7.11 -16.61
C ASP A 15 -6.15 7.08 -15.12
N GLY A 16 -5.72 8.12 -14.40
CA GLY A 16 -5.86 8.19 -12.94
C GLY A 16 -4.86 7.32 -12.16
N ALA A 17 -3.83 6.75 -12.79
CA ALA A 17 -2.77 5.97 -12.14
C ALA A 17 -1.38 6.60 -12.36
N VAL A 18 -0.75 7.03 -11.29
CA VAL A 18 0.50 7.82 -11.31
C VAL A 18 1.56 7.18 -10.42
N HIS A 19 2.76 7.00 -10.96
CA HIS A 19 3.96 6.60 -10.25
C HIS A 19 4.89 7.80 -10.07
N VAL A 20 5.33 8.03 -8.84
CA VAL A 20 6.25 9.09 -8.46
C VAL A 20 7.45 8.46 -7.75
N PRO A 21 8.56 8.24 -8.48
CA PRO A 21 9.76 7.63 -7.91
C PRO A 21 10.40 8.51 -6.83
N GLY A 22 10.87 7.90 -5.73
CA GLY A 22 11.66 8.59 -4.70
C GLY A 22 10.94 9.75 -3.99
N TRP A 23 9.61 9.72 -3.94
CA TRP A 23 8.80 10.76 -3.31
C TRP A 23 9.06 10.88 -1.81
N LEU A 24 9.28 9.76 -1.12
CA LEU A 24 9.70 9.77 0.28
C LEU A 24 11.21 9.88 0.37
N ASP A 25 11.71 10.92 1.05
CA ASP A 25 13.12 10.99 1.42
C ASP A 25 13.50 9.89 2.44
N ALA A 26 14.80 9.68 2.64
CA ALA A 26 15.29 8.63 3.54
C ALA A 26 14.86 8.85 5.00
N GLY A 27 14.70 10.09 5.46
CA GLY A 27 14.20 10.41 6.80
C GLY A 27 12.77 9.94 6.98
N ARG A 28 11.89 10.31 6.07
CA ARG A 28 10.48 9.92 6.08
C ARG A 28 10.30 8.42 5.96
N GLN A 29 11.13 7.76 5.14
CA GLN A 29 11.15 6.29 5.07
C GLN A 29 11.46 5.67 6.44
N ARG A 30 12.48 6.15 7.17
CA ARG A 30 12.81 5.63 8.51
C ARG A 30 11.69 5.82 9.51
N GLU A 31 11.06 6.99 9.53
CA GLU A 31 9.91 7.27 10.40
C GLU A 31 8.76 6.29 10.15
N LEU A 32 8.43 6.04 8.88
CA LEU A 32 7.40 5.10 8.49
C LEU A 32 7.77 3.65 8.87
N VAL A 33 9.05 3.26 8.72
CA VAL A 33 9.52 1.93 9.14
C VAL A 33 9.37 1.74 10.65
N GLU A 34 9.75 2.73 11.46
CA GLU A 34 9.57 2.66 12.92
C GLU A 34 8.09 2.61 13.32
N ALA A 35 7.25 3.42 12.69
CA ALA A 35 5.80 3.37 12.91
C ALA A 35 5.23 1.98 12.57
N CYS A 36 5.63 1.41 11.42
CA CYS A 36 5.24 0.05 11.02
C CYS A 36 5.68 -1.02 12.02
N ARG A 37 6.88 -0.90 12.60
CA ARG A 37 7.35 -1.81 13.67
C ARG A 37 6.47 -1.70 14.91
N GLY A 38 6.06 -0.50 15.28
CA GLY A 38 5.10 -0.27 16.36
C GLY A 38 3.76 -0.95 16.09
N TRP A 39 3.16 -0.67 14.92
CA TRP A 39 1.87 -1.24 14.53
C TRP A 39 1.89 -2.76 14.41
N ALA A 40 2.98 -3.34 13.92
CA ALA A 40 3.13 -4.79 13.82
C ALA A 40 3.04 -5.50 15.18
N ARG A 41 3.34 -4.80 16.28
CA ARG A 41 3.22 -5.26 17.68
C ARG A 41 1.97 -4.71 18.38
N GLY A 42 1.09 -4.04 17.64
CA GLY A 42 -0.11 -3.41 18.17
C GLY A 42 -1.17 -4.42 18.66
N PRO A 43 -2.35 -3.93 19.07
CA PRO A 43 -3.42 -4.77 19.63
C PRO A 43 -3.86 -5.89 18.67
N VAL A 44 -3.82 -5.63 17.36
CA VAL A 44 -3.95 -6.64 16.33
C VAL A 44 -2.58 -6.76 15.64
N PRO A 45 -1.80 -7.82 15.90
CA PRO A 45 -0.45 -7.93 15.38
C PRO A 45 -0.42 -8.21 13.88
N MET A 46 0.72 -7.90 13.26
CA MET A 46 0.99 -8.27 11.86
C MET A 46 0.99 -9.79 11.71
N ARG A 47 0.26 -10.30 10.71
CA ARG A 47 0.01 -11.74 10.55
C ARG A 47 -0.17 -12.13 9.08
N HIS A 48 -0.07 -13.42 8.79
CA HIS A 48 -0.57 -13.95 7.52
C HIS A 48 -2.11 -14.01 7.53
N THR A 49 -2.73 -13.69 6.39
CA THR A 49 -4.20 -13.77 6.25
C THR A 49 -4.59 -15.10 5.60
N THR A 50 -5.53 -15.80 6.23
CA THR A 50 -6.18 -16.98 5.67
C THR A 50 -7.38 -16.56 4.83
N LEU A 51 -7.39 -16.96 3.56
CA LEU A 51 -8.49 -16.67 2.65
C LEU A 51 -9.63 -17.71 2.82
N PRO A 52 -10.87 -17.39 2.40
CA PRO A 52 -12.02 -18.29 2.56
C PRO A 52 -11.83 -19.68 1.94
N GLY A 53 -11.01 -19.79 0.89
CA GLY A 53 -10.65 -21.07 0.26
C GLY A 53 -9.53 -21.84 0.96
N GLY A 54 -9.13 -21.45 2.17
CA GLY A 54 -8.07 -22.10 2.96
C GLY A 54 -6.63 -21.71 2.57
N GLY A 55 -6.43 -21.01 1.45
CA GLY A 55 -5.13 -20.50 1.05
C GLY A 55 -4.62 -19.42 2.01
N VAL A 56 -3.34 -19.52 2.41
CA VAL A 56 -2.69 -18.52 3.29
C VAL A 56 -1.85 -17.58 2.44
N MET A 57 -2.06 -16.27 2.61
CA MET A 57 -1.25 -15.26 1.94
C MET A 57 0.19 -15.29 2.46
N SER A 58 1.17 -15.39 1.57
CA SER A 58 2.60 -15.30 1.92
C SER A 58 3.01 -13.92 2.47
N VAL A 59 2.20 -12.89 2.25
CA VAL A 59 2.39 -11.54 2.78
C VAL A 59 1.85 -11.49 4.21
N ARG A 60 2.55 -10.76 5.08
CA ARG A 60 2.03 -10.44 6.41
C ARG A 60 1.41 -9.05 6.39
N THR A 61 0.25 -8.89 7.02
CA THR A 61 -0.52 -7.65 6.99
C THR A 61 -0.92 -7.23 8.40
N VAL A 62 -0.84 -5.91 8.67
CA VAL A 62 -1.51 -5.25 9.80
C VAL A 62 -2.38 -4.12 9.26
N CYS A 63 -3.52 -3.90 9.90
CA CYS A 63 -4.46 -2.84 9.52
C CYS A 63 -4.52 -1.74 10.58
N LEU A 64 -4.80 -0.51 10.17
CA LEU A 64 -5.04 0.66 11.04
C LEU A 64 -6.40 1.27 10.71
N GLY A 65 -7.10 1.82 11.71
CA GLY A 65 -8.39 2.47 11.59
C GLY A 65 -9.55 1.50 11.43
N TRP A 66 -9.45 0.65 10.40
CA TRP A 66 -10.36 -0.44 10.12
C TRP A 66 -9.59 -1.73 9.88
N HIS A 67 -10.06 -2.81 10.47
CA HIS A 67 -9.57 -4.15 10.21
C HIS A 67 -10.16 -4.67 8.91
N TRP A 68 -9.31 -5.03 7.96
CA TRP A 68 -9.73 -5.76 6.78
C TRP A 68 -9.72 -7.26 7.04
N GLN A 69 -10.83 -7.89 6.71
CA GLN A 69 -10.95 -9.33 6.53
C GLN A 69 -11.63 -9.57 5.17
N PRO A 70 -11.53 -10.76 4.56
CA PRO A 70 -12.12 -11.00 3.26
C PRO A 70 -13.56 -10.48 3.16
N TYR A 71 -13.79 -9.58 2.20
CA TYR A 71 -15.07 -8.98 1.83
C TYR A 71 -15.63 -7.89 2.76
N ARG A 72 -14.94 -7.49 3.84
CA ARG A 72 -15.46 -6.44 4.74
C ARG A 72 -14.40 -5.77 5.60
N TYR A 73 -14.74 -4.56 6.02
CA TYR A 73 -14.04 -3.84 7.08
C TYR A 73 -14.82 -3.91 8.40
N THR A 74 -14.09 -3.98 9.51
CA THR A 74 -14.63 -3.97 10.88
C THR A 74 -13.75 -3.13 11.81
N ARG A 75 -14.25 -2.71 12.98
CA ARG A 75 -13.40 -2.08 14.01
C ARG A 75 -12.64 -3.09 14.88
N THR A 76 -13.07 -4.34 14.87
CA THR A 76 -12.54 -5.42 15.70
C THR A 76 -12.10 -6.59 14.84
N ALA A 77 -10.93 -7.13 15.13
CA ALA A 77 -10.33 -8.27 14.41
C ALA A 77 -10.84 -9.61 14.96
N GLY A 78 -12.14 -9.88 14.77
CA GLY A 78 -12.79 -11.10 15.26
C GLY A 78 -12.22 -12.39 14.69
N ASP A 79 -11.66 -12.34 13.47
CA ASP A 79 -10.95 -13.43 12.79
C ASP A 79 -9.50 -13.64 13.28
N VAL A 80 -9.04 -12.83 14.25
CA VAL A 80 -7.65 -12.86 14.74
C VAL A 80 -7.61 -13.12 16.24
N ASN A 81 -8.02 -12.15 17.03
CA ASN A 81 -7.91 -12.16 18.49
C ASN A 81 -9.03 -11.37 19.18
N GLY A 82 -10.02 -10.87 18.43
CA GLY A 82 -11.12 -10.07 18.97
C GLY A 82 -10.72 -8.69 19.47
N ALA A 83 -9.48 -8.23 19.25
CA ALA A 83 -9.05 -6.91 19.68
C ALA A 83 -9.52 -5.82 18.71
N ARG A 84 -9.69 -4.60 19.23
CA ARG A 84 -9.94 -3.41 18.40
C ARG A 84 -8.68 -3.07 17.61
N VAL A 85 -8.86 -2.74 16.34
CA VAL A 85 -7.77 -2.31 15.46
C VAL A 85 -7.10 -1.03 15.99
N ALA A 86 -5.80 -0.89 15.78
CA ALA A 86 -5.08 0.33 16.12
C ALA A 86 -5.69 1.55 15.41
N PRO A 87 -5.73 2.73 16.03
CA PRO A 87 -6.33 3.92 15.40
C PRO A 87 -5.55 4.33 14.14
N PHE A 88 -6.26 4.94 13.18
CA PHE A 88 -5.62 5.56 12.03
C PHE A 88 -5.00 6.91 12.45
N PRO A 89 -3.69 7.13 12.28
CA PRO A 89 -3.05 8.37 12.72
C PRO A 89 -3.36 9.57 11.81
N THR A 90 -3.62 10.74 12.40
CA THR A 90 -3.89 11.99 11.66
C THR A 90 -2.75 12.37 10.72
N TRP A 91 -1.50 12.28 11.17
CA TRP A 91 -0.33 12.59 10.34
C TRP A 91 -0.20 11.66 9.11
N LEU A 92 -0.75 10.44 9.20
CA LEU A 92 -0.78 9.51 8.06
C LEU A 92 -1.88 9.91 7.08
N ALA A 93 -2.99 10.48 7.58
CA ALA A 93 -4.01 11.09 6.73
C ALA A 93 -3.45 12.27 5.93
N GLU A 94 -2.70 13.15 6.59
CA GLU A 94 -2.03 14.30 5.97
C GLU A 94 -1.03 13.86 4.90
N LEU A 95 -0.22 12.82 5.18
CA LEU A 95 0.67 12.23 4.19
C LEU A 95 -0.10 11.67 2.98
N GLY A 96 -1.26 11.05 3.22
CA GLY A 96 -2.15 10.58 2.17
C GLY A 96 -2.68 11.72 1.30
N ARG A 97 -3.06 12.86 1.88
CA ARG A 97 -3.52 14.04 1.12
C ARG A 97 -2.39 14.60 0.26
N ALA A 98 -1.20 14.77 0.83
CA ALA A 98 -0.02 15.21 0.09
C ALA A 98 0.33 14.27 -1.08
N ALA A 99 0.17 12.95 -0.90
CA ALA A 99 0.37 11.97 -1.96
C ALA A 99 -0.65 12.11 -3.10
N VAL A 100 -1.90 12.42 -2.78
CA VAL A 100 -2.95 12.69 -3.79
C VAL A 100 -2.68 14.01 -4.51
N ASP A 101 -2.25 15.05 -3.80
CA ASP A 101 -1.82 16.33 -4.40
C ASP A 101 -0.65 16.12 -5.37
N GLU A 102 0.36 15.34 -4.97
CA GLU A 102 1.49 15.01 -5.85
C GLU A 102 1.05 14.28 -7.13
N ALA A 103 0.12 13.33 -6.99
CA ALA A 103 -0.34 12.53 -8.12
C ALA A 103 -1.20 13.33 -9.10
N TYR A 104 -2.16 14.12 -8.58
CA TYR A 104 -3.26 14.69 -9.36
C TYR A 104 -3.25 16.22 -9.42
N GLY A 105 -2.29 16.89 -8.79
CA GLY A 105 -2.15 18.33 -8.76
C GLY A 105 -2.62 18.96 -7.45
N GLU A 106 -2.17 20.19 -7.22
CA GLU A 106 -2.43 20.95 -6.00
C GLU A 106 -3.93 21.06 -5.68
N GLY A 107 -4.30 20.71 -4.45
CA GLY A 107 -5.68 20.76 -3.95
C GLY A 107 -6.50 19.51 -4.23
N ALA A 108 -6.01 18.55 -5.01
CA ALA A 108 -6.69 17.27 -5.26
C ALA A 108 -6.87 16.45 -3.97
N GLY A 109 -5.92 16.54 -3.04
CA GLY A 109 -5.93 15.90 -1.73
C GLY A 109 -6.89 16.53 -0.73
N ALA A 110 -7.43 17.73 -0.98
CA ALA A 110 -8.26 18.46 -0.01
C ALA A 110 -9.50 17.69 0.46
N ARG A 111 -10.08 16.86 -0.41
CA ARG A 111 -11.23 15.99 -0.09
C ARG A 111 -10.86 14.55 0.25
N TYR A 112 -9.59 14.18 0.16
CA TYR A 112 -9.16 12.83 0.50
C TYR A 112 -9.13 12.65 2.03
N ALA A 113 -9.94 11.73 2.53
CA ALA A 113 -10.09 11.47 3.96
C ALA A 113 -9.81 9.99 4.27
N PRO A 114 -8.58 9.50 4.05
CA PRO A 114 -8.26 8.11 4.35
C PRO A 114 -8.44 7.84 5.84
N ASP A 115 -9.10 6.73 6.12
CA ASP A 115 -9.44 6.28 7.47
C ASP A 115 -8.96 4.85 7.73
N THR A 116 -8.35 4.21 6.73
CA THR A 116 -7.71 2.90 6.88
C THR A 116 -6.35 2.84 6.19
N ALA A 117 -5.43 2.10 6.80
CA ALA A 117 -4.17 1.71 6.18
C ALA A 117 -3.99 0.20 6.28
N LEU A 118 -3.63 -0.44 5.16
CA LEU A 118 -3.12 -1.80 5.15
C LEU A 118 -1.61 -1.75 4.98
N VAL A 119 -0.88 -2.23 5.99
CA VAL A 119 0.58 -2.34 5.95
C VAL A 119 0.95 -3.78 5.65
N ASN A 120 1.51 -3.99 4.47
CA ASN A 120 1.93 -5.29 3.94
C ASN A 120 3.45 -5.44 4.03
N PHE A 121 3.91 -6.50 4.69
CA PHE A 121 5.31 -6.90 4.72
C PHE A 121 5.54 -8.13 3.86
N TYR A 122 6.48 -8.01 2.92
CA TYR A 122 6.91 -9.04 2.00
C TYR A 122 8.31 -9.50 2.41
N GLU A 123 8.40 -10.75 2.82
CA GLU A 123 9.66 -11.40 3.19
C GLU A 123 10.04 -12.44 2.13
N GLY A 124 11.31 -12.47 1.74
CA GLY A 124 11.85 -13.45 0.80
C GLY A 124 11.06 -13.50 -0.52
N ALA A 125 10.43 -14.64 -0.81
CA ALA A 125 9.68 -14.88 -2.04
C ALA A 125 8.18 -14.53 -1.94
N ALA A 126 7.76 -13.77 -0.92
CA ALA A 126 6.37 -13.37 -0.75
C ALA A 126 5.85 -12.60 -1.97
N ARG A 127 4.61 -12.93 -2.37
CA ARG A 127 3.94 -12.35 -3.54
C ARG A 127 2.47 -12.10 -3.26
N MET A 128 1.88 -11.20 -4.05
CA MET A 128 0.46 -10.92 -4.02
C MET A 128 -0.11 -11.08 -5.43
N GLY A 129 -1.07 -11.98 -5.61
CA GLY A 129 -1.71 -12.21 -6.90
C GLY A 129 -2.57 -11.02 -7.33
N MET A 130 -3.05 -11.06 -8.58
CA MET A 130 -3.97 -10.04 -9.09
C MET A 130 -5.18 -9.92 -8.15
N HIS A 131 -5.57 -8.71 -7.80
CA HIS A 131 -6.75 -8.42 -6.98
C HIS A 131 -7.21 -6.98 -7.20
N GLN A 132 -8.38 -6.66 -6.67
CA GLN A 132 -8.91 -5.30 -6.64
C GLN A 132 -9.12 -4.90 -5.18
N ASP A 133 -8.93 -3.61 -4.92
CA ASP A 133 -9.35 -2.98 -3.67
C ASP A 133 -10.79 -2.52 -3.86
N LYS A 134 -11.75 -3.42 -3.57
CA LYS A 134 -13.17 -3.21 -3.88
C LYS A 134 -14.10 -3.34 -2.67
N ASP A 135 -13.53 -3.50 -1.48
CA ASP A 135 -14.30 -3.70 -0.25
C ASP A 135 -14.66 -2.36 0.42
N GLU A 136 -14.11 -1.25 -0.08
CA GLU A 136 -14.49 0.10 0.32
C GLU A 136 -15.80 0.55 -0.35
N ARG A 137 -16.60 1.39 0.34
CA ARG A 137 -17.75 2.09 -0.25
C ARG A 137 -17.34 3.37 -0.98
N SER A 138 -16.20 3.98 -0.61
CA SER A 138 -15.71 5.21 -1.23
C SER A 138 -15.00 4.95 -2.56
N GLY A 139 -15.22 5.85 -3.52
CA GLY A 139 -14.50 5.91 -4.79
C GLY A 139 -13.18 6.70 -4.73
N ALA A 140 -12.78 7.19 -3.55
CA ALA A 140 -11.54 7.94 -3.34
C ALA A 140 -10.30 7.11 -3.75
N PRO A 141 -9.21 7.75 -4.21
CA PRO A 141 -8.03 7.04 -4.70
C PRO A 141 -7.38 6.13 -3.65
N VAL A 142 -6.65 5.13 -4.14
CA VAL A 142 -5.73 4.32 -3.33
C VAL A 142 -4.35 4.93 -3.41
N VAL A 143 -3.76 5.21 -2.25
CA VAL A 143 -2.37 5.68 -2.13
C VAL A 143 -1.50 4.53 -1.63
N SER A 144 -0.42 4.22 -2.35
CA SER A 144 0.48 3.11 -2.05
C SER A 144 1.92 3.61 -1.95
N LEU A 145 2.51 3.48 -0.76
CA LEU A 145 3.90 3.84 -0.47
C LEU A 145 4.76 2.57 -0.43
N SER A 146 5.95 2.59 -1.02
CA SER A 146 6.90 1.46 -1.02
C SER A 146 8.18 1.80 -0.26
N ILE A 147 8.61 0.91 0.65
CA ILE A 147 9.85 1.07 1.41
C ILE A 147 10.57 -0.28 1.50
N GLY A 148 11.89 -0.30 1.33
CA GLY A 148 12.70 -1.52 1.35
C GLY A 148 12.92 -2.09 -0.06
N ASP A 149 12.91 -3.41 -0.17
CA ASP A 149 13.25 -4.11 -1.40
C ASP A 149 12.31 -3.73 -2.56
N THR A 150 12.91 -3.49 -3.73
CA THR A 150 12.20 -3.20 -4.98
C THR A 150 11.28 -4.36 -5.36
N CYS A 151 10.11 -4.06 -5.91
CA CYS A 151 9.22 -5.07 -6.47
C CYS A 151 8.80 -4.77 -7.90
N VAL A 152 8.43 -5.81 -8.64
CA VAL A 152 7.57 -5.65 -9.81
C VAL A 152 6.14 -5.47 -9.32
N PHE A 153 5.57 -4.31 -9.60
CA PHE A 153 4.15 -4.01 -9.43
C PHE A 153 3.45 -4.12 -10.77
N ARG A 154 2.49 -5.04 -10.87
CA ARG A 154 1.72 -5.25 -12.08
C ARG A 154 0.41 -4.50 -11.97
N PHE A 155 0.21 -3.51 -12.82
CA PHE A 155 -0.99 -2.68 -12.86
C PHE A 155 -1.84 -3.01 -14.09
N GLY A 156 -3.02 -3.55 -13.87
CA GLY A 156 -3.93 -4.05 -14.91
C GLY A 156 -5.07 -3.11 -15.26
N ASN A 157 -6.09 -3.67 -15.89
CA ASN A 157 -7.35 -2.99 -16.22
C ASN A 157 -8.42 -3.25 -15.15
N THR A 158 -9.60 -2.63 -15.29
CA THR A 158 -10.73 -2.77 -14.34
C THR A 158 -11.68 -3.94 -14.62
N ARG A 159 -11.48 -4.66 -15.75
CA ARG A 159 -12.44 -5.64 -16.27
C ARG A 159 -12.04 -7.09 -15.98
N THR A 160 -10.74 -7.39 -16.10
CA THR A 160 -10.22 -8.76 -15.97
C THR A 160 -8.90 -8.80 -15.20
N ARG A 161 -8.64 -9.96 -14.60
CA ARG A 161 -7.38 -10.31 -13.92
C ARG A 161 -6.22 -10.53 -14.90
N THR A 162 -6.51 -10.63 -16.19
CA THR A 162 -5.55 -10.91 -17.26
C THR A 162 -5.14 -9.62 -18.00
N ARG A 163 -4.39 -9.76 -19.10
CA ARG A 163 -3.93 -8.64 -19.93
C ARG A 163 -5.10 -7.76 -20.44
N PRO A 164 -4.84 -6.48 -20.76
CA PRO A 164 -3.56 -5.78 -20.67
C PRO A 164 -3.21 -5.40 -19.21
N PHE A 165 -1.91 -5.37 -18.94
CA PHE A 165 -1.31 -4.83 -17.72
C PHE A 165 0.06 -4.21 -18.04
N THR A 166 0.48 -3.26 -17.22
CA THR A 166 1.79 -2.63 -17.23
C THR A 166 2.55 -3.04 -15.98
N ASP A 167 3.76 -3.57 -16.15
CA ASP A 167 4.66 -3.86 -15.02
C ASP A 167 5.52 -2.62 -14.75
N VAL A 168 5.58 -2.21 -13.50
CA VAL A 168 6.33 -1.04 -13.01
C VAL A 168 7.23 -1.49 -11.86
N GLU A 169 8.49 -1.08 -11.86
CA GLU A 169 9.36 -1.31 -10.71
C GLU A 169 9.13 -0.24 -9.64
N LEU A 170 8.64 -0.67 -8.48
CA LEU A 170 8.49 0.18 -7.30
C LEU A 170 9.67 -0.09 -6.36
N ALA A 171 10.54 0.89 -6.21
CA ALA A 171 11.68 0.84 -5.31
C ALA A 171 11.38 1.57 -3.98
N SER A 172 12.34 1.52 -3.05
CA SER A 172 12.22 2.24 -1.78
C SER A 172 12.02 3.74 -2.00
N GLY A 173 11.00 4.28 -1.34
CA GLY A 173 10.61 5.68 -1.39
C GLY A 173 9.58 6.02 -2.48
N ASP A 174 9.21 5.07 -3.33
CA ASP A 174 8.25 5.32 -4.41
C ASP A 174 6.82 5.46 -3.90
N LEU A 175 6.11 6.41 -4.49
CA LEU A 175 4.68 6.61 -4.37
C LEU A 175 3.97 6.09 -5.63
N PHE A 176 2.87 5.38 -5.44
CA PHE A 176 1.95 5.02 -6.51
C PHE A 176 0.51 5.36 -6.08
N VAL A 177 -0.21 6.13 -6.89
CA VAL A 177 -1.60 6.52 -6.60
C VAL A 177 -2.48 6.10 -7.76
N PHE A 178 -3.59 5.42 -7.48
CA PHE A 178 -4.58 5.07 -8.50
C PHE A 178 -6.01 5.34 -8.03
N GLY A 179 -6.79 5.99 -8.90
CA GLY A 179 -8.12 6.49 -8.60
C GLY A 179 -8.90 6.77 -9.89
N GLY A 180 -10.07 7.40 -9.77
CA GLY A 180 -10.91 7.72 -10.93
C GLY A 180 -11.17 6.48 -11.81
N PRO A 181 -10.90 6.53 -13.13
CA PRO A 181 -11.08 5.38 -14.04
C PRO A 181 -10.29 4.13 -13.61
N SER A 182 -9.19 4.31 -12.90
CA SER A 182 -8.29 3.25 -12.44
C SER A 182 -8.58 2.79 -11.01
N ARG A 183 -9.56 3.37 -10.30
CA ARG A 183 -9.82 3.08 -8.87
C ARG A 183 -10.01 1.58 -8.57
N LEU A 184 -10.63 0.86 -9.51
CA LEU A 184 -10.89 -0.58 -9.41
C LEU A 184 -9.97 -1.38 -10.34
N ALA A 185 -8.77 -0.90 -10.67
CA ALA A 185 -7.84 -1.65 -11.50
C ALA A 185 -7.34 -2.89 -10.76
N PHE A 186 -7.31 -4.03 -11.47
CA PHE A 186 -6.64 -5.21 -10.95
C PHE A 186 -5.15 -4.94 -10.84
N HIS A 187 -4.52 -5.33 -9.73
CA HIS A 187 -3.08 -5.17 -9.55
C HIS A 187 -2.46 -6.28 -8.71
N ALA A 188 -1.14 -6.43 -8.80
CA ALA A 188 -0.39 -7.51 -8.14
C ALA A 188 1.04 -7.10 -7.81
N VAL A 189 1.65 -7.88 -6.93
CA VAL A 189 3.11 -7.90 -6.69
C VAL A 189 3.61 -9.31 -7.03
N PRO A 190 3.88 -9.62 -8.31
CA PRO A 190 4.35 -10.94 -8.72
C PRO A 190 5.75 -11.28 -8.21
N LYS A 191 6.61 -10.29 -7.97
CA LYS A 191 8.01 -10.50 -7.59
C LYS A 191 8.55 -9.36 -6.73
N VAL A 192 9.30 -9.71 -5.70
CA VAL A 192 10.16 -8.82 -4.91
C VAL A 192 11.62 -9.18 -5.20
N TYR A 193 12.50 -8.19 -5.26
CA TYR A 193 13.93 -8.34 -5.50
C TYR A 193 14.72 -8.17 -4.19
N PRO A 194 15.12 -9.26 -3.52
CA PRO A 194 15.79 -9.16 -2.23
C PRO A 194 17.12 -8.42 -2.30
N GLY A 195 17.44 -7.67 -1.24
CA GLY A 195 18.75 -7.02 -1.09
C GLY A 195 18.91 -5.77 -1.96
N THR A 196 17.81 -5.15 -2.39
CA THR A 196 17.81 -3.92 -3.20
C THR A 196 17.51 -2.67 -2.36
N ALA A 197 17.05 -2.84 -1.12
CA ALA A 197 16.85 -1.74 -0.18
C ALA A 197 18.16 -1.01 0.15
N ASP A 198 18.13 0.33 0.11
CA ASP A 198 19.17 1.15 0.73
C ASP A 198 19.03 1.04 2.27
N PRO A 199 20.06 0.63 3.03
CA PRO A 199 19.99 0.56 4.50
C PRO A 199 19.55 1.88 5.16
N ALA A 200 19.76 3.03 4.51
CA ALA A 200 19.33 4.34 5.00
C ALA A 200 17.81 4.48 5.12
N CYS A 201 17.01 3.64 4.44
CA CYS A 201 15.55 3.63 4.59
C CYS A 201 15.09 3.04 5.95
N GLY A 202 15.98 2.41 6.70
CA GLY A 202 15.70 1.82 8.01
C GLY A 202 15.25 0.36 7.98
N MET A 203 15.03 -0.23 6.80
CA MET A 203 14.76 -1.65 6.64
C MET A 203 16.04 -2.48 6.75
N ARG A 204 15.97 -3.63 7.44
CA ARG A 204 17.07 -4.61 7.47
C ARG A 204 17.01 -5.58 6.28
N ALA A 205 15.81 -5.96 5.89
CA ALA A 205 15.52 -6.84 4.76
C ALA A 205 14.02 -6.76 4.42
N GLY A 206 13.66 -7.16 3.21
CA GLY A 206 12.26 -7.26 2.76
C GLY A 206 11.68 -5.92 2.34
N ARG A 207 10.38 -5.94 2.07
CA ARG A 207 9.62 -4.79 1.56
C ARG A 207 8.41 -4.50 2.42
N LEU A 208 8.21 -3.23 2.76
CA LEU A 208 6.96 -2.71 3.28
C LEU A 208 6.18 -2.00 2.19
N ASN A 209 4.87 -2.16 2.25
CA ASN A 209 3.92 -1.36 1.51
C ASN A 209 2.85 -0.84 2.44
N ILE A 210 2.64 0.48 2.42
CA ILE A 210 1.60 1.15 3.21
C ILE A 210 0.55 1.64 2.22
N THR A 211 -0.63 1.03 2.28
CA THR A 211 -1.74 1.36 1.38
C THR A 211 -2.82 2.09 2.14
N LEU A 212 -3.00 3.38 1.87
CA LEU A 212 -4.02 4.23 2.46
C LEU A 212 -5.27 4.21 1.60
N ARG A 213 -6.43 4.12 2.25
CA ARG A 213 -7.73 4.09 1.59
C ARG A 213 -8.76 4.83 2.45
N GLU A 214 -9.82 5.26 1.81
CA GLU A 214 -11.02 5.78 2.46
C GLU A 214 -12.11 4.69 2.35
N THR A 215 -12.61 4.21 3.49
CA THR A 215 -13.60 3.12 3.50
C THR A 215 -15.00 3.60 3.12
N GLY A 216 -15.33 4.87 3.39
CA GLY A 216 -16.70 5.39 3.27
C GLY A 216 -17.68 4.81 4.29
N LEU A 217 -17.18 4.25 5.40
CA LEU A 217 -17.98 3.72 6.50
C LEU A 217 -18.09 4.73 7.63
N ALA A 218 -19.28 4.84 8.23
CA ALA A 218 -19.47 5.62 9.45
C ALA A 218 -18.86 4.88 10.65
N GLY A 219 -18.30 5.61 11.61
CA GLY A 219 -17.77 5.02 12.84
C GLY A 219 -18.89 4.48 13.72
N GLU A 220 -18.95 3.15 13.85
CA GLU A 220 -19.55 2.48 15.01
C GLU A 220 -18.51 2.37 16.14
#